data_AF-A0A3L8AX90-F1
#
_entry.id   AF-A0A3L8AX90-F1
#
_cell.length_a   1.000
_cell.length_b   1.000
_cell.length_c   1.000
_cell.angle_alpha   90.00
_cell.angle_beta   90.00
_cell.angle_gamma   90.00
#
_symmetry.space_group_name_H-M   'P 1'
#
loop_
_entity.id
_entity.type
_entity.pdbx_description
1 polymer ?
#
loop_
_entity_poly.entity_id
_entity_poly.type
_entity_poly.pdbx_seq_one_letter_code
_entity_poly.pdbx_strand_id
1 'polypeptide(L)'
;MVNQSVINKVALLLLDYIVELPATIRQLASEDADAMFNKSPHGLSTRELVSEISGLQGKGLIYIEGDDGTSFRLHEGDDVSGEILDLKVCLSAAGGKLWESAFKPDWNRFLSVDMEITDSGGEAFRLGALNKALLEEIREQLRKLAEVHHIEGVTSWRATYWKQFERGYQLEFSVKKLEIDSLLVKSRKQWCLDWSGLG
;
A
#
# COMPACT_ATOMS: atom_id res chain seq x y z
N MET A 1 27.22 1.89 3.41
CA MET A 1 26.67 0.81 4.25
C MET A 1 25.81 1.47 5.32
N VAL A 2 24.49 1.38 5.20
CA VAL A 2 23.60 1.86 6.27
C VAL A 2 23.73 0.87 7.41
N ASN A 3 24.31 1.33 8.51
CA ASN A 3 24.44 0.55 9.73
C ASN A 3 23.02 0.17 10.17
N GLN A 4 22.74 -1.12 10.40
CA GLN A 4 21.46 -1.62 10.91
C GLN A 4 21.30 -1.23 12.39
N SER A 5 21.42 0.06 12.71
CA SER A 5 20.95 0.58 13.99
C SER A 5 19.47 0.24 14.07
N VAL A 6 19.10 -0.51 15.11
CA VAL A 6 17.75 -1.02 15.39
C VAL A 6 16.69 -0.02 14.91
N ILE A 7 16.07 -0.31 13.78
CA ILE A 7 14.93 0.47 13.32
C ILE A 7 13.80 0.10 14.27
N ASN A 8 13.30 1.10 14.99
CA ASN A 8 12.26 0.90 16.00
C ASN A 8 11.00 0.31 15.34
N LYS A 9 10.22 -0.48 16.08
CA LYS A 9 8.95 -1.08 15.62
C LYS A 9 8.01 -0.03 15.04
N VAL A 10 7.97 1.17 15.63
CA VAL A 10 7.17 2.31 15.12
C VAL A 10 7.60 2.73 13.71
N ALA A 11 8.90 2.82 13.44
CA ALA A 11 9.39 3.15 12.11
C ALA A 11 8.95 2.10 11.08
N LEU A 12 9.09 0.80 11.38
CA LEU A 12 8.60 -0.27 10.50
C LEU A 12 7.08 -0.20 10.30
N LEU A 13 6.33 0.22 11.32
CA LEU A 13 4.88 0.37 11.27
C LEU A 13 4.45 1.47 10.32
N LEU A 14 5.13 2.62 10.37
CA LEU A 14 4.87 3.71 9.44
C LEU A 14 5.18 3.32 7.98
N LEU A 15 6.22 2.51 7.74
CA LEU A 15 6.47 1.98 6.39
C LEU A 15 5.37 0.99 5.95
N ASP A 16 4.88 0.17 6.88
CA ASP A 16 3.83 -0.81 6.63
C ASP A 16 2.46 -0.16 6.35
N TYR A 17 2.17 0.98 6.97
CA TYR A 17 0.97 1.78 6.67
C TYR A 17 0.92 2.24 5.21
N ILE A 18 2.07 2.59 4.65
CA ILE A 18 2.18 3.18 3.30
C ILE A 18 2.66 2.20 2.23
N VAL A 19 2.71 0.89 2.52
CA VAL A 19 3.34 -0.08 1.61
C VAL A 19 2.55 -0.27 0.31
N GLU A 20 1.22 -0.24 0.38
CA GLU A 20 0.36 -0.45 -0.79
C GLU A 20 0.01 0.88 -1.47
N LEU A 21 -0.30 1.92 -0.67
CA LEU A 21 -0.67 3.26 -1.14
C LEU A 21 0.00 4.35 -0.30
N PRO A 22 0.31 5.53 -0.87
CA PRO A 22 0.71 6.69 -0.09
C PRO A 22 -0.41 7.11 0.87
N ALA A 23 -0.03 7.76 1.98
CA ALA A 23 -0.98 8.31 2.94
C ALA A 23 -0.61 9.74 3.31
N THR A 24 -1.58 10.60 3.57
CA THR A 24 -1.29 11.94 4.10
C THR A 24 -0.86 11.87 5.55
N ILE A 25 -0.09 12.86 6.01
CA ILE A 25 0.29 12.97 7.44
C ILE A 25 -0.98 13.07 8.30
N ARG A 26 -2.05 13.70 7.81
CA ARG A 26 -3.37 13.75 8.46
C ARG A 26 -3.98 12.36 8.68
N GLN A 27 -3.92 11.50 7.67
CA GLN A 27 -4.42 10.12 7.78
C GLN A 27 -3.60 9.32 8.79
N LEU A 28 -2.26 9.46 8.73
CA LEU A 28 -1.35 8.82 9.67
C LEU A 28 -1.54 9.34 11.11
N ALA A 29 -1.91 10.61 11.29
CA ALA A 29 -2.13 11.24 12.59
C ALA A 29 -3.55 11.01 13.17
N SER A 30 -4.43 10.37 12.42
CA SER A 30 -5.82 10.13 12.83
C SER A 30 -5.89 9.21 14.05
N GLU A 31 -6.83 9.48 14.95
CA GLU A 31 -7.12 8.59 16.09
C GLU A 31 -7.57 7.19 15.63
N ASP A 32 -8.15 7.08 14.42
CA ASP A 32 -8.62 5.85 13.81
C ASP A 32 -7.63 5.26 12.78
N ALA A 33 -6.36 5.68 12.80
CA ALA A 33 -5.37 5.23 11.82
C ALA A 33 -5.19 3.71 11.82
N ASP A 34 -5.21 3.07 12.99
CA ASP A 34 -5.13 1.60 13.13
C ASP A 34 -6.29 0.90 12.41
N ALA A 35 -7.52 1.40 12.56
CA ALA A 35 -8.69 0.89 11.86
C ALA A 35 -8.63 1.18 10.35
N MET A 36 -8.22 2.39 9.97
CA MET A 36 -8.10 2.84 8.58
C MET A 36 -7.12 1.98 7.77
N PHE A 37 -5.95 1.68 8.35
CA PHE A 37 -4.92 0.87 7.71
C PHE A 37 -5.05 -0.62 8.00
N ASN A 38 -5.95 -1.01 8.92
CA ASN A 38 -6.09 -2.37 9.44
C ASN A 38 -4.75 -2.92 9.99
N LYS A 39 -4.11 -2.13 10.86
CA LYS A 39 -2.79 -2.38 11.46
C LYS A 39 -2.80 -2.02 12.95
N SER A 40 -1.72 -2.31 13.68
CA SER A 40 -1.60 -1.89 15.09
C SER A 40 -1.43 -0.36 15.20
N PRO A 41 -1.93 0.29 16.26
CA PRO A 41 -1.72 1.72 16.46
C PRO A 41 -0.24 2.04 16.72
N HIS A 42 0.25 3.16 16.17
CA HIS A 42 1.63 3.62 16.38
C HIS A 42 1.83 4.38 17.70
N GLY A 43 0.75 4.90 18.30
CA GLY A 43 0.76 5.51 19.63
C GLY A 43 1.55 6.84 19.74
N LEU A 44 1.74 7.54 18.62
CA LEU A 44 2.44 8.83 18.58
C LEU A 44 1.44 9.97 18.59
N SER A 45 1.74 11.06 19.30
CA SER A 45 1.09 12.35 19.05
C SER A 45 1.42 12.86 17.65
N THR A 46 0.64 13.80 17.12
CA THR A 46 0.88 14.39 15.79
C THR A 46 2.29 14.99 15.66
N ARG A 47 2.79 15.64 16.71
CA ARG A 47 4.14 16.22 16.72
C ARG A 47 5.23 15.15 16.69
N GLU A 48 5.06 14.07 17.47
CA GLU A 48 5.99 12.94 17.46
C GLU A 48 5.96 12.21 16.12
N LEU A 49 4.79 12.07 15.50
CA LEU A 49 4.63 11.48 14.17
C LEU A 49 5.37 12.30 13.10
N VAL A 50 5.20 13.63 13.07
CA VAL A 50 5.92 14.51 12.13
C VAL A 50 7.44 14.40 12.33
N SER A 51 7.90 14.31 13.59
CA SER A 51 9.32 14.10 13.91
C SER A 51 9.83 12.74 13.39
N GLU A 52 9.08 11.65 13.60
CA GLU A 52 9.46 10.32 13.11
C GLU A 52 9.48 10.26 11.58
N ILE A 53 8.49 10.87 10.90
CA ILE A 53 8.45 10.99 9.44
C ILE A 53 9.67 11.78 8.94
N SER A 54 9.99 12.93 9.53
CA SER A 54 11.20 13.70 9.17
C SER A 54 12.48 12.84 9.34
N GLY A 55 12.56 12.05 10.41
CA GLY A 55 13.65 11.10 10.64
C GLY A 55 13.74 10.00 9.57
N LEU A 56 12.62 9.41 9.15
CA LEU A 56 12.56 8.42 8.07
C LEU A 56 12.96 9.02 6.72
N GLN A 57 12.53 10.26 6.46
CA GLN A 57 12.91 11.01 5.26
C GLN A 57 14.42 11.30 5.25
N GLY A 58 14.98 11.73 6.38
CA GLY A 58 16.42 11.96 6.53
C GLY A 58 17.27 10.70 6.30
N LYS A 59 16.70 9.51 6.57
CA LYS A 59 17.31 8.20 6.26
C LYS A 59 17.09 7.74 4.81
N GLY A 60 16.33 8.50 4.01
CA GLY A 60 15.98 8.16 2.63
C GLY A 60 15.03 6.97 2.49
N LEU A 61 14.33 6.59 3.57
CA LEU A 61 13.37 5.46 3.56
C LEU A 61 12.02 5.86 2.99
N ILE A 62 11.69 7.14 3.08
CA ILE A 62 10.49 7.74 2.49
C ILE A 62 10.84 9.01 1.74
N TYR A 63 9.92 9.47 0.93
CA TYR A 63 9.88 10.82 0.38
C TYR A 63 8.49 11.41 0.62
N ILE A 64 8.39 12.73 0.50
CA ILE A 64 7.16 13.46 0.81
C ILE A 64 6.79 14.29 -0.42
N GLU A 65 5.52 14.27 -0.78
CA GLU A 65 4.99 14.97 -1.95
C GLU A 65 3.76 15.80 -1.58
N GLY A 66 3.61 16.95 -2.23
CA GLY A 66 2.35 17.69 -2.27
C GLY A 66 1.35 17.04 -3.21
N ASP A 67 0.13 17.58 -3.27
CA ASP A 67 -0.91 17.06 -4.15
C ASP A 67 -0.58 17.17 -5.64
N ASP A 68 0.26 18.12 -6.01
CA ASP A 68 0.78 18.34 -7.36
C ASP A 68 1.99 17.44 -7.71
N GLY A 69 2.43 16.59 -6.79
CA GLY A 69 3.63 15.75 -6.94
C GLY A 69 4.94 16.49 -6.66
N THR A 70 4.90 17.75 -6.19
CA THR A 70 6.10 18.48 -5.81
C THR A 70 6.73 17.83 -4.58
N SER A 71 8.05 17.62 -4.61
CA SER A 71 8.77 17.02 -3.47
C SER A 71 8.95 18.03 -2.33
N PHE A 72 8.65 17.61 -1.12
CA PHE A 72 8.80 18.38 0.12
C PHE A 72 9.84 17.77 1.04
N ARG A 73 10.49 18.62 1.84
CA ARG A 73 11.41 18.22 2.90
C ARG A 73 10.91 18.74 4.23
N LEU A 74 10.62 17.84 5.16
CA LEU A 74 10.31 18.21 6.54
C LEU A 74 11.59 18.50 7.30
N HIS A 75 11.50 19.49 8.17
CA HIS A 75 12.54 19.86 9.12
C HIS A 75 12.10 19.55 10.54
N GLU A 76 13.07 19.19 11.38
CA GLU A 76 12.79 19.01 12.80
C GLU A 76 12.33 20.33 13.41
N GLY A 77 11.19 20.31 14.08
CA GLY A 77 10.59 21.51 14.69
C GLY A 77 9.65 22.28 13.78
N ASP A 78 9.34 21.79 12.56
CA ASP A 78 8.26 22.32 11.75
C ASP A 78 6.95 22.39 12.56
N ASP A 79 6.24 23.52 12.43
CA ASP A 79 4.94 23.69 13.07
C ASP A 79 3.91 22.78 12.40
N VAL A 80 3.06 22.14 13.21
CA VAL A 80 2.05 21.21 12.70
C VAL A 80 0.90 22.02 12.10
N SER A 81 1.11 22.48 10.86
CA SER A 81 0.13 23.26 10.11
C SER A 81 -0.78 22.37 9.27
N GLY A 82 -1.92 22.94 8.83
CA GLY A 82 -2.83 22.24 7.91
C GLY A 82 -2.13 21.80 6.62
N GLU A 83 -1.25 22.64 6.07
CA GLU A 83 -0.48 22.35 4.85
C GLU A 83 0.44 21.15 5.02
N ILE A 84 1.16 21.04 6.16
CA ILE A 84 2.00 19.88 6.46
C ILE A 84 1.15 18.62 6.58
N LEU A 85 -0.01 18.72 7.24
CA LEU A 85 -0.90 17.58 7.43
C LEU A 85 -1.44 17.02 6.10
N ASP A 86 -1.56 17.85 5.07
CA ASP A 86 -2.06 17.43 3.76
C ASP A 86 -0.97 16.85 2.83
N LEU A 87 0.30 16.89 3.24
CA LEU A 87 1.40 16.25 2.50
C LEU A 87 1.29 14.73 2.50
N LYS A 88 1.61 14.11 1.37
CA LYS A 88 1.64 12.65 1.17
C LYS A 88 3.00 12.08 1.56
N VAL A 89 2.97 11.05 2.38
CA VAL A 89 4.13 10.23 2.74
C VAL A 89 4.18 9.03 1.81
N CYS A 90 5.29 8.90 1.10
CA CYS A 90 5.51 7.89 0.08
C CYS A 90 6.76 7.05 0.41
N LEU A 91 6.69 5.75 0.17
CA LEU A 91 7.77 4.82 0.38
C LEU A 91 8.81 4.92 -0.74
N SER A 92 10.08 5.07 -0.37
CA SER A 92 11.17 5.02 -1.33
C SER A 92 11.51 3.57 -1.69
N ALA A 93 12.29 3.36 -2.77
CA ALA A 93 12.83 2.04 -3.07
C ALA A 93 13.71 1.46 -1.94
N ALA A 94 14.36 2.32 -1.13
CA ALA A 94 15.15 1.89 0.03
C ALA A 94 14.25 1.52 1.22
N GLY A 95 13.20 2.30 1.49
CA GLY A 95 12.19 1.96 2.49
C GLY A 95 11.45 0.67 2.16
N GLY A 96 11.09 0.49 0.89
CA GLY A 96 10.52 -0.73 0.37
C GLY A 96 11.40 -1.95 0.62
N LYS A 97 12.69 -1.89 0.28
CA LYS A 97 13.64 -2.98 0.58
C LYS A 97 13.76 -3.30 2.06
N LEU A 98 13.74 -2.27 2.91
CA LEU A 98 13.75 -2.46 4.35
C LEU A 98 12.48 -3.16 4.83
N TRP A 99 11.32 -2.71 4.35
CA TRP A 99 10.03 -3.33 4.64
C TRP A 99 10.02 -4.79 4.17
N GLU A 100 10.47 -5.10 2.94
CA GLU A 100 10.57 -6.47 2.44
C GLU A 100 11.47 -7.36 3.32
N SER A 101 12.57 -6.78 3.83
CA SER A 101 13.46 -7.50 4.72
C SER A 101 12.81 -7.87 6.05
N ALA A 102 11.92 -7.02 6.58
CA ALA A 102 11.21 -7.25 7.83
C ALA A 102 9.99 -8.18 7.64
N PHE A 103 9.12 -7.86 6.68
CA PHE A 103 7.81 -8.49 6.50
C PHE A 103 7.83 -9.70 5.56
N LYS A 104 8.94 -9.98 4.88
CA LYS A 104 9.14 -11.16 4.03
C LYS A 104 7.95 -11.44 3.09
N PRO A 105 7.58 -10.49 2.21
CA PRO A 105 6.45 -10.69 1.31
C PRO A 105 6.69 -11.84 0.33
N ASP A 106 5.65 -12.65 0.14
CA ASP A 106 5.52 -13.53 -1.01
C ASP A 106 4.75 -12.80 -2.12
N TRP A 107 5.51 -12.16 -3.00
CA TRP A 107 4.96 -11.44 -4.15
C TRP A 107 4.18 -12.33 -5.14
N ASN A 108 4.33 -13.66 -5.11
CA ASN A 108 3.48 -14.56 -5.91
C ASN A 108 2.06 -14.70 -5.35
N ARG A 109 1.84 -14.26 -4.11
CA ARG A 109 0.52 -14.21 -3.46
C ARG A 109 -0.06 -12.81 -3.39
N PHE A 110 0.72 -11.79 -3.76
CA PHE A 110 0.25 -10.42 -3.81
C PHE A 110 -0.77 -10.24 -4.94
N LEU A 111 -1.88 -9.58 -4.61
CA LEU A 111 -2.97 -9.24 -5.52
C LEU A 111 -3.21 -7.73 -5.47
N SER A 112 -2.85 -7.03 -6.56
CA SER A 112 -3.25 -5.64 -6.77
C SER A 112 -4.73 -5.58 -7.12
N VAL A 113 -5.44 -4.58 -6.60
CA VAL A 113 -6.86 -4.35 -6.85
C VAL A 113 -7.08 -2.86 -7.09
N ASP A 114 -7.43 -2.50 -8.31
CA ASP A 114 -7.92 -1.17 -8.65
C ASP A 114 -9.41 -1.24 -8.98
N MET A 115 -10.17 -0.23 -8.55
CA MET A 115 -11.61 -0.12 -8.78
C MET A 115 -11.94 1.29 -9.25
N GLU A 116 -12.78 1.37 -10.28
CA GLU A 116 -13.33 2.61 -10.80
C GLU A 116 -14.85 2.50 -10.89
N ILE A 117 -15.56 3.58 -10.51
CA ILE A 117 -17.01 3.68 -10.70
C ILE A 117 -17.26 4.06 -12.15
N THR A 118 -18.05 3.26 -12.85
CA THR A 118 -18.45 3.50 -14.24
C THR A 118 -19.56 4.55 -14.31
N ASP A 119 -19.68 5.24 -15.45
CA ASP A 119 -20.77 6.20 -15.72
C ASP A 119 -22.17 5.59 -15.58
N SER A 120 -22.27 4.26 -15.71
CA SER A 120 -23.51 3.50 -15.56
C SER A 120 -23.90 3.20 -14.10
N GLY A 121 -23.07 3.63 -13.13
CA GLY A 121 -23.24 3.33 -11.71
C GLY A 121 -22.80 1.92 -11.29
N GLY A 122 -22.21 1.15 -12.20
CA GLY A 122 -21.51 -0.11 -11.89
C GLY A 122 -20.05 0.12 -11.51
N GLU A 123 -19.34 -0.95 -11.16
CA GLU A 123 -17.94 -0.93 -10.77
C GLU A 123 -17.10 -1.74 -11.77
N ALA A 124 -16.01 -1.16 -12.24
CA ALA A 124 -15.00 -1.83 -13.05
C ALA A 124 -13.78 -2.11 -12.18
N PHE A 125 -13.31 -3.36 -12.22
CA PHE A 125 -12.18 -3.83 -11.44
C PHE A 125 -11.03 -4.25 -12.34
N ARG A 126 -9.81 -3.93 -11.91
CA ARG A 126 -8.56 -4.41 -12.48
C ARG A 126 -7.75 -5.10 -11.40
N LEU A 127 -7.57 -6.40 -11.55
CA LEU A 127 -6.73 -7.21 -10.67
C LEU A 127 -5.39 -7.45 -11.33
N GLY A 128 -4.31 -7.30 -10.56
CA GLY A 128 -2.95 -7.60 -11.01
C GLY A 128 -2.29 -8.64 -10.11
N ALA A 129 -1.53 -9.58 -10.70
CA ALA A 129 -0.71 -10.52 -9.92
C ALA A 129 0.52 -11.00 -10.71
N LEU A 130 1.56 -11.45 -10.00
CA LEU A 130 2.66 -12.21 -10.64
C LEU A 130 2.24 -13.61 -11.05
N ASN A 131 1.35 -14.22 -10.27
CA ASN A 131 0.94 -15.59 -10.45
C ASN A 131 -0.36 -15.65 -11.26
N LYS A 132 -0.28 -16.11 -12.51
CA LYS A 132 -1.46 -16.30 -13.36
C LYS A 132 -2.49 -17.24 -12.72
N ALA A 133 -2.06 -18.29 -12.03
CA ALA A 133 -2.96 -19.26 -11.42
C ALA A 133 -3.85 -18.61 -10.35
N LEU A 134 -3.33 -17.62 -9.61
CA LEU A 134 -4.12 -16.85 -8.65
C LEU A 134 -5.28 -16.11 -9.34
N LEU A 135 -5.01 -15.45 -10.47
CA LEU A 135 -6.06 -14.77 -11.23
C LEU A 135 -7.06 -15.75 -11.85
N GLU A 136 -6.60 -16.92 -12.28
CA GLU A 136 -7.47 -17.99 -12.80
C GLU A 136 -8.44 -18.49 -11.71
N GLU A 137 -7.97 -18.74 -10.50
CA GLU A 137 -8.80 -19.14 -9.36
C GLU A 137 -9.85 -18.08 -9.00
N ILE A 138 -9.48 -16.79 -9.05
CA ILE A 138 -10.41 -15.68 -8.81
C ILE A 138 -11.42 -15.59 -9.96
N ARG A 139 -10.96 -15.70 -11.21
CA ARG A 139 -11.83 -15.69 -12.40
C ARG A 139 -12.92 -16.75 -12.34
N GLU A 140 -12.57 -17.98 -11.96
CA GLU A 140 -13.56 -19.06 -11.83
C GLU A 140 -14.65 -18.75 -10.79
N GLN A 141 -14.28 -18.08 -9.69
CA GLN A 141 -15.23 -17.62 -8.68
C GLN A 141 -16.09 -16.45 -9.19
N LEU A 142 -15.51 -15.54 -9.97
CA LEU A 142 -16.19 -14.37 -10.55
C LEU A 142 -17.16 -14.70 -11.69
N ARG A 143 -16.98 -15.80 -12.43
CA ARG A 143 -17.83 -16.18 -13.57
C ARG A 143 -19.33 -16.21 -13.29
N LYS A 144 -19.73 -16.39 -12.02
CA LYS A 144 -21.13 -16.41 -11.60
C LYS A 144 -21.69 -15.03 -11.23
N LEU A 145 -20.82 -14.04 -11.05
CA LEU A 145 -21.12 -12.75 -10.42
C LEU A 145 -20.85 -11.56 -11.33
N ALA A 146 -19.98 -11.71 -12.32
CA ALA A 146 -19.45 -10.62 -13.11
C ALA A 146 -19.34 -10.96 -14.60
N GLU A 147 -19.32 -9.93 -15.43
CA GLU A 147 -18.80 -10.04 -16.79
C GLU A 147 -17.27 -9.95 -16.71
N VAL A 148 -16.59 -11.07 -16.95
CA VAL A 148 -15.15 -11.22 -16.72
C VAL A 148 -14.40 -11.23 -18.05
N HIS A 149 -13.38 -10.38 -18.16
CA HIS A 149 -12.51 -10.34 -19.34
C HIS A 149 -11.45 -11.44 -19.27
N HIS A 150 -10.67 -11.57 -20.35
CA HIS A 150 -9.58 -12.52 -20.42
C HIS A 150 -8.40 -12.07 -19.53
N ILE A 151 -7.62 -13.04 -19.04
CA ILE A 151 -6.37 -12.75 -18.33
C ILE A 151 -5.29 -12.49 -19.39
N GLU A 152 -4.69 -11.32 -19.32
CA GLU A 152 -3.60 -10.91 -20.21
C GLU A 152 -2.26 -10.83 -19.46
N GLY A 153 -1.17 -10.99 -20.21
CA GLY A 153 0.17 -10.75 -19.70
C GLY A 153 0.54 -9.29 -19.91
N VAL A 154 1.10 -8.65 -18.89
CA VAL A 154 1.50 -7.24 -18.94
C VAL A 154 3.00 -7.11 -18.66
N THR A 155 3.65 -6.20 -19.37
CA THR A 155 5.06 -5.83 -19.14
C THR A 155 5.16 -4.66 -18.18
N SER A 156 6.26 -4.58 -17.41
CA SER A 156 6.47 -3.51 -16.43
C SER A 156 5.32 -3.40 -15.43
N TRP A 157 4.86 -4.54 -14.93
CA TRP A 157 3.74 -4.60 -13.99
C TRP A 157 4.11 -3.94 -12.66
N ARG A 158 3.29 -2.98 -12.23
CA ARG A 158 3.44 -2.29 -10.94
C ARG A 158 2.58 -3.02 -9.91
N ALA A 159 3.23 -3.65 -8.93
CA ALA A 159 2.54 -4.27 -7.81
C ALA A 159 2.08 -3.22 -6.80
N THR A 160 2.92 -2.22 -6.55
CA THR A 160 2.59 -1.03 -5.76
C THR A 160 3.15 0.20 -6.47
N TYR A 161 2.90 1.39 -5.93
CA TYR A 161 3.47 2.62 -6.51
C TYR A 161 5.01 2.63 -6.52
N TRP A 162 5.66 1.90 -5.60
CA TRP A 162 7.12 1.85 -5.47
C TRP A 162 7.75 0.53 -5.96
N LYS A 163 6.96 -0.54 -6.17
CA LYS A 163 7.43 -1.86 -6.59
C LYS A 163 6.95 -2.23 -7.99
N GLN A 164 7.91 -2.47 -8.89
CA GLN A 164 7.66 -2.91 -10.26
C GLN A 164 8.36 -4.25 -10.56
N PHE A 165 7.71 -5.08 -11.35
CA PHE A 165 8.24 -6.31 -11.92
C PHE A 165 8.26 -6.22 -13.44
N GLU A 166 9.18 -6.94 -14.08
CA GLU A 166 9.28 -6.93 -15.56
C GLU A 166 8.02 -7.47 -16.23
N ARG A 167 7.32 -8.40 -15.58
CA ARG A 167 6.12 -9.06 -16.09
C ARG A 167 5.13 -9.32 -14.96
N GLY A 168 3.86 -9.35 -15.32
CA GLY A 168 2.75 -9.77 -14.47
C GLY A 168 1.56 -10.18 -15.33
N TYR A 169 0.43 -10.40 -14.68
CA TYR A 169 -0.83 -10.72 -15.31
C TYR A 169 -1.91 -9.77 -14.82
N GLN A 170 -2.89 -9.51 -15.67
CA GLN A 170 -4.01 -8.63 -15.38
C GLN A 170 -5.33 -9.33 -15.70
N LEU A 171 -6.32 -9.13 -14.83
CA LEU A 171 -7.70 -9.55 -15.03
C LEU A 171 -8.61 -8.34 -14.85
N GLU A 172 -9.39 -8.02 -15.87
CA GLU A 172 -10.41 -6.98 -15.79
C GLU A 172 -11.81 -7.60 -15.75
N PHE A 173 -12.72 -6.98 -15.01
CA PHE A 173 -14.12 -7.40 -14.98
C PHE A 173 -15.01 -6.28 -14.45
N SER A 174 -16.30 -6.36 -14.74
CA SER A 174 -17.28 -5.36 -14.27
C SER A 174 -18.44 -6.03 -13.55
N VAL A 175 -18.94 -5.36 -12.50
CA VAL A 175 -20.11 -5.79 -11.72
C VAL A 175 -21.10 -4.64 -11.54
N LYS A 176 -22.39 -4.99 -11.52
CA LYS A 176 -23.47 -4.01 -11.27
C LYS A 176 -23.79 -3.84 -9.77
N LYS A 177 -23.18 -4.64 -8.88
CA LYS A 177 -23.52 -4.68 -7.45
C LYS A 177 -22.34 -5.21 -6.60
N LEU A 178 -22.22 -4.68 -5.38
CA LEU A 178 -21.21 -4.89 -4.32
C LEU A 178 -21.13 -6.32 -3.73
N GLU A 179 -21.19 -7.38 -4.55
CA GLU A 179 -21.16 -8.76 -4.04
C GLU A 179 -19.75 -9.39 -4.05
N ILE A 180 -18.71 -8.64 -4.45
CA ILE A 180 -17.36 -9.18 -4.65
C ILE A 180 -16.35 -8.83 -3.55
N ASP A 181 -16.67 -7.88 -2.65
CA ASP A 181 -15.73 -7.42 -1.63
C ASP A 181 -15.24 -8.57 -0.75
N SER A 182 -16.14 -9.46 -0.34
CA SER A 182 -15.79 -10.63 0.47
C SER A 182 -14.83 -11.59 -0.24
N LEU A 183 -14.96 -11.75 -1.56
CA LEU A 183 -14.08 -12.56 -2.39
C LEU A 183 -12.69 -11.93 -2.50
N LEU A 184 -12.62 -10.62 -2.77
CA LEU A 184 -11.36 -9.89 -2.90
C LEU A 184 -10.62 -9.83 -1.56
N VAL A 185 -11.32 -9.55 -0.47
CA VAL A 185 -10.75 -9.55 0.90
C VAL A 185 -10.14 -10.91 1.23
N LYS A 186 -10.82 -12.03 0.90
CA LYS A 186 -10.29 -13.38 1.12
C LYS A 186 -9.03 -13.64 0.28
N SER A 187 -9.06 -13.21 -0.98
CA SER A 187 -7.97 -13.46 -1.95
C SER A 187 -6.71 -12.65 -1.64
N ARG A 188 -6.84 -11.51 -0.95
CA ARG A 188 -5.73 -10.66 -0.51
C ARG A 188 -5.04 -11.14 0.79
N LYS A 189 -5.55 -12.19 1.45
CA LYS A 189 -5.02 -12.60 2.77
C LYS A 189 -3.61 -13.19 2.68
N GLN A 190 -2.75 -12.68 3.55
CA GLN A 190 -1.43 -13.24 3.90
C GLN A 190 -0.44 -13.34 2.74
N TRP A 191 -0.10 -12.20 2.15
CA TRP A 191 1.00 -12.08 1.20
C TRP A 191 2.32 -11.66 1.88
N CYS A 192 2.30 -11.31 3.16
CA CYS A 192 3.47 -10.99 3.98
C CYS A 192 3.25 -11.45 5.42
N LEU A 193 4.32 -11.46 6.23
CA LEU A 193 4.24 -11.68 7.67
C LEU A 193 3.42 -10.57 8.32
N ASP A 194 2.68 -10.92 9.37
CA ASP A 194 2.03 -9.93 10.21
C ASP A 194 2.94 -9.51 11.38
N TRP A 195 2.44 -8.57 12.19
CA TRP A 195 3.14 -8.06 13.36
C TRP A 195 3.39 -9.12 14.45
N SER A 196 2.67 -10.25 14.43
CA SER A 196 2.94 -11.38 15.34
C SER A 196 4.15 -12.21 14.88
N GLY A 197 4.48 -12.17 13.60
CA GLY A 197 5.68 -12.79 13.03
C GLY A 197 6.96 -11.96 13.17
N LEU A 198 6.86 -10.71 13.59
CA LEU A 198 8.00 -9.83 13.90
C LEU A 198 8.42 -10.05 15.36
N GLY A 199 9.31 -11.02 15.59
CA GLY A 199 9.87 -11.37 16.91
C GLY A 199 10.30 -10.17 17.76
#